data_AF-A0A7C5CE90-F1
#
_entry.id   AF-A0A7C5CE90-F1
#
_cell.length_a   1.000
_cell.length_b   1.000
_cell.length_c   1.000
_cell.angle_alpha   90.00
_cell.angle_beta   90.00
_cell.angle_gamma   90.00
#
_symmetry.space_group_name_H-M   'P 1'
#
loop_
_entity.id
_entity.type
_entity.pdbx_description
1 polymer ?
#
loop_
_entity_poly.entity_id
_entity_poly.type
_entity_poly.pdbx_seq_one_letter_code
_entity_poly.pdbx_strand_id
1 'polypeptide(L)' 'MSNIVSIHQPSYFPWLGLLDKIDKSDIYIFLDDVQLADRAYQHRNIFMNNYTKKHLLTIPINK' A
#
# COMPACT_ATOMS: atom_id res chain seq x y z
N MET A 1 -8.07 -3.77 -29.26
CA MET A 1 -7.14 -3.96 -28.13
C MET A 1 -7.96 -4.09 -26.86
N SER A 2 -7.55 -4.94 -25.92
CA SER A 2 -8.18 -5.03 -24.60
C SER A 2 -7.45 -4.08 -23.65
N ASN A 3 -8.18 -3.29 -22.88
CA ASN A 3 -7.58 -2.44 -21.85
C ASN A 3 -7.22 -3.29 -20.62
N ILE A 4 -6.05 -3.05 -20.03
CA ILE A 4 -5.61 -3.61 -18.75
C ILE A 4 -6.08 -2.68 -17.64
N VAL A 5 -7.04 -3.15 -16.85
CA VAL A 5 -7.57 -2.43 -15.70
C VAL A 5 -7.07 -3.12 -14.43
N SER A 6 -6.53 -2.35 -13.49
CA SER A 6 -6.17 -2.84 -12.16
C SER A 6 -6.76 -1.98 -11.05
N ILE A 7 -6.95 -2.59 -9.89
CA ILE A 7 -7.48 -1.95 -8.69
C ILE A 7 -6.66 -2.38 -7.48
N HIS A 8 -6.43 -1.47 -6.54
CA HIS A 8 -5.70 -1.81 -5.32
C HIS A 8 -6.06 -0.90 -4.14
N GLN A 9 -6.19 -1.52 -2.97
CA GLN A 9 -6.28 -0.80 -1.69
C GLN A 9 -4.90 -0.24 -1.33
N PRO A 10 -4.77 1.06 -1.00
CA PRO A 10 -3.48 1.66 -0.70
C PRO A 10 -2.81 1.04 0.53
N SER A 11 -1.48 0.98 0.48
CA SER A 11 -0.64 0.74 1.66
C SER A 11 -0.16 2.05 2.27
N TYR A 12 0.30 2.00 3.52
CA TYR A 12 0.90 3.14 4.20
C TYR A 12 2.10 3.71 3.43
N PHE A 13 2.88 2.85 2.76
CA PHE A 13 3.94 3.27 1.86
C PHE A 13 3.96 2.38 0.62
N PRO A 14 4.04 2.95 -0.60
CA PRO A 14 4.08 2.16 -1.81
C PRO A 14 5.34 1.28 -1.86
N TRP A 15 5.20 0.08 -2.43
CA TRP A 15 6.32 -0.81 -2.71
C TRP A 15 6.49 -1.00 -4.22
N LEU A 16 7.63 -1.53 -4.64
CA LEU A 16 7.97 -1.67 -6.06
C LEU A 16 6.92 -2.46 -6.86
N GLY A 17 6.31 -3.49 -6.27
CA GLY A 17 5.25 -4.25 -6.93
C GLY A 17 3.93 -3.49 -7.12
N LEU A 18 3.62 -2.52 -6.25
CA LEU A 18 2.50 -1.61 -6.46
C LEU A 18 2.80 -0.65 -7.62
N LEU A 19 4.01 -0.11 -7.66
CA LEU A 19 4.44 0.79 -8.75
C LEU A 19 4.47 0.07 -10.10
N ASP A 20 5.00 -1.15 -10.16
CA ASP A 20 5.01 -2.01 -11.35
C ASP A 20 3.58 -2.35 -11.83
N LYS A 21 2.65 -2.57 -10.90
CA LYS A 21 1.23 -2.76 -11.23
C LYS A 21 0.63 -1.50 -11.87
N ILE A 22 0.89 -0.33 -11.29
CA ILE A 22 0.40 0.95 -11.82
C ILE A 22 0.96 1.17 -13.23
N ASP A 23 2.26 0.96 -13.43
CA ASP A 23 2.95 1.12 -14.73
C ASP A 23 2.38 0.22 -15.83
N LYS A 24 1.99 -1.02 -15.48
CA LYS A 24 1.41 -1.99 -16.42
C LYS A 24 -0.09 -1.81 -16.71
N SER A 25 -0.75 -0.85 -16.06
CA SER A 25 -2.19 -0.66 -16.19
C SER A 25 -2.52 0.51 -17.11
N ASP A 26 -3.47 0.32 -18.04
CA ASP A 26 -4.04 1.43 -18.81
C ASP A 26 -4.94 2.29 -17.91
N ILE A 27 -5.63 1.65 -16.96
CA ILE A 27 -6.47 2.30 -15.95
C ILE A 27 -6.14 1.67 -14.60
N TYR A 28 -5.74 2.50 -13.64
CA TYR A 28 -5.52 2.12 -12.26
C TYR A 28 -6.59 2.74 -11.36
N ILE A 29 -7.27 1.91 -10.57
CA ILE A 29 -8.29 2.33 -9.61
C ILE A 29 -7.68 2.31 -8.21
N PHE A 30 -7.68 3.47 -7.56
CA PHE A 30 -7.32 3.62 -6.16
C PHE A 30 -8.54 3.29 -5.28
N LEU A 31 -8.48 2.19 -4.53
CA LEU A 31 -9.60 1.71 -3.70
C LEU A 31 -9.41 2.19 -2.25
N ASP A 32 -9.80 3.42 -1.96
CA ASP A 32 -9.69 4.04 -0.64
C ASP A 32 -10.90 3.79 0.27
N ASP A 33 -12.09 3.61 -0.30
CA ASP A 33 -13.31 3.28 0.44
C ASP A 33 -13.51 1.76 0.56
N VAL A 34 -12.78 1.14 1.49
CA VAL A 34 -12.90 -0.28 1.81
C VAL A 34 -12.49 -0.55 3.26
N GLN A 35 -13.03 -1.62 3.85
CA GLN A 35 -12.71 -2.00 5.22
C GLN A 35 -11.21 -2.20 5.45
N LEU A 36 -10.70 -1.64 6.54
CA LEU A 36 -9.32 -1.85 6.95
C LEU A 36 -9.13 -3.30 7.43
N ALA A 37 -8.11 -3.97 6.93
CA ALA A 37 -7.72 -5.28 7.42
C ALA A 37 -6.80 -5.15 8.66
N ASP A 38 -7.09 -5.98 9.66
CA ASP A 38 -6.28 -6.04 10.89
C ASP A 38 -4.83 -6.41 10.56
N ARG A 39 -3.89 -5.66 11.16
CA ARG A 39 -2.44 -5.90 11.02
C ARG A 39 -1.95 -5.89 9.56
N ALA A 40 -2.68 -5.29 8.64
CA ALA A 40 -2.26 -5.25 7.25
C ALA A 40 -1.52 -3.93 6.94
N TYR A 41 -0.75 -3.91 5.84
CA TYR A 41 0.20 -2.84 5.52
C TYR A 41 -0.46 -1.51 5.09
N GLN A 42 -1.79 -1.40 5.15
CA GLN A 42 -2.55 -0.18 4.91
C GLN A 42 -2.23 0.93 5.91
N HIS A 43 -1.91 0.59 7.16
CA HIS A 43 -1.67 1.57 8.23
C HIS A 43 -0.35 1.34 8.97
N ARG A 44 0.50 0.43 8.48
CA ARG A 44 1.80 0.14 9.10
C ARG A 44 2.85 -0.24 8.08
N ASN A 45 4.11 0.09 8.36
CA ASN A 45 5.23 -0.36 7.53
C ASN A 45 6.53 -0.44 8.35
N ILE A 46 7.50 -1.18 7.83
CA ILE A 46 8.82 -1.34 8.43
C ILE A 46 9.75 -0.27 7.86
N PHE A 47 10.29 0.56 8.73
CA PHE A 47 11.33 1.53 8.37
C PHE A 47 12.63 1.18 9.09
N MET A 48 13.75 1.59 8.49
CA MET A 48 15.03 1.57 9.16
C MET A 48 15.16 2.82 10.03
N ASN A 49 15.54 2.65 11.30
CA ASN A 49 15.91 3.79 12.13
C ASN A 49 17.38 4.19 11.91
N ASN A 50 17.78 5.31 12.51
CA ASN A 50 19.16 5.85 12.43
C ASN A 50 20.25 4.89 12.97
N TYR A 51 19.87 3.80 13.62
CA TYR A 51 20.77 2.80 14.20
C TYR A 51 20.74 1.47 13.46
N THR A 52 20.29 1.44 12.20
CA THR A 52 20.16 0.22 11.37
C THR A 52 19.27 -0.87 11.97
N LYS A 53 18.36 -0.49 12.88
CA LYS A 53 17.34 -1.41 13.40
C LYS A 53 16.04 -1.24 12.63
N LYS A 54 15.45 -2.36 12.23
CA LYS A 54 14.08 -2.39 11.68
C LYS A 54 13.11 -1.97 12.77
N HIS A 55 12.24 -1.03 12.45
CA HIS A 55 11.18 -0.55 13.32
C HIS A 55 9.84 -0.63 12.58
N LEU A 56 8.85 -1.28 13.19
CA LEU A 56 7.49 -1.31 12.66
C LEU A 56 6.75 -0.06 13.10
N LEU A 57 6.54 0.88 12.18
CA LEU A 57 5.70 2.05 12.41
C LEU A 57 4.24 1.67 12.15
N THR A 58 3.36 1.90 13.12
CA THR A 58 1.92 1.67 13.00
C THR A 58 1.21 3.00 13.26
N ILE A 59 0.37 3.43 12.33
CA ILE A 59 -0.45 4.63 12.47
C ILE A 59 -1.66 4.30 13.34
N PRO A 60 -1.92 5.08 14.40
CA PRO A 60 -3.11 4.88 15.22
C PRO A 60 -4.37 5.16 14.39
N ILE A 61 -5.36 4.31 14.57
CA ILE A 61 -6.64 4.32 13.86
C ILE A 61 -7.75 4.41 14.89
N ASN A 62 -8.66 5.35 14.68
CA ASN A 62 -9.89 5.42 15.44
C ASN A 62 -10.82 4.32 14.94
N LYS A 63 -11.35 3.53 15.88
CA LYS A 63 -12.36 2.52 15.60
C LYS A 63 -13.76 3.11 15.64
#